data_AF-A0A9D7VZF4-F1
#
_entry.id   AF-A0A9D7VZF4-F1
#
_cell.length_a   1.000
_cell.length_b   1.000
_cell.length_c   1.000
_cell.angle_alpha   90.00
_cell.angle_beta   90.00
_cell.angle_gamma   90.00
#
_symmetry.space_group_name_H-M   'P 1'
#
loop_
_entity.id
_entity.type
_entity.pdbx_description
1 polymer ?
#
loop_
_entity_poly.entity_id
_entity_poly.type
_entity_poly.pdbx_seq_one_letter_code
_entity_poly.pdbx_strand_id
1 'polypeptide(L)'
;MKPSLTETFDIEFPLFAFSHCRDVVAAVSRNGGFGVLGAVELTPEELRVELDWIAAHTNGRPFGLDLIVPNAAIGKDESISDTDLVNMVPDGHIEFADSILESQGIDTSDLAADRNYDLTFTHNIQGQKTNAMLEVAAEYPVALLVNALGVPPPNMFEFAR
;
A
#
# COMPACT_ATOMS: atom_id res chain seq x y z
N MET A 1 31.08 11.49 7.61
CA MET A 1 30.58 11.01 6.30
C MET A 1 29.30 10.23 6.58
N LYS A 2 28.21 10.45 5.84
CA LYS A 2 26.98 9.66 6.03
C LYS A 2 27.21 8.26 5.41
N PRO A 3 26.75 7.16 6.04
CA PRO A 3 26.88 5.83 5.46
C PRO A 3 26.14 5.77 4.11
N SER A 4 26.64 4.93 3.22
CA SER A 4 25.96 4.58 1.96
C SER A 4 24.63 3.86 2.25
N LEU A 5 23.73 3.81 1.27
CA LEU A 5 22.47 3.06 1.41
C LEU A 5 22.74 1.56 1.59
N THR A 6 23.77 1.04 0.93
CA THR A 6 24.22 -0.35 1.08
C THR A 6 24.69 -0.65 2.50
N GLU A 7 25.44 0.25 3.14
CA GLU A 7 25.83 0.11 4.55
C GLU A 7 24.65 0.30 5.51
N THR A 8 23.74 1.23 5.21
CA THR A 8 22.60 1.55 6.07
C THR A 8 21.63 0.38 6.18
N PHE A 9 21.37 -0.30 5.05
CA PHE A 9 20.39 -1.38 4.96
C PHE A 9 21.02 -2.77 4.86
N ASP A 10 22.34 -2.92 5.01
CA ASP A 10 23.05 -4.21 4.86
C ASP A 10 22.70 -4.96 3.55
N ILE A 11 22.80 -4.25 2.43
CA ILE A 11 22.54 -4.76 1.08
C ILE A 11 23.77 -4.59 0.17
N GLU A 12 23.86 -5.44 -0.87
CA GLU A 12 24.99 -5.45 -1.82
C GLU A 12 24.83 -4.39 -2.91
N PHE A 13 23.61 -4.22 -3.40
CA PHE A 13 23.27 -3.29 -4.47
C PHE A 13 22.33 -2.21 -3.94
N PRO A 14 22.51 -0.94 -4.30
CA PRO A 14 21.57 0.13 -3.99
C PRO A 14 20.32 0.04 -4.88
N LEU A 15 19.65 -1.12 -4.88
CA LEU A 15 18.48 -1.45 -5.67
C LEU A 15 17.30 -1.71 -4.73
N PHE A 16 16.29 -0.85 -4.82
CA PHE A 16 15.04 -0.96 -4.07
C PHE A 16 13.93 -1.38 -5.03
N ALA A 17 13.35 -2.56 -4.82
CA ALA A 17 12.30 -3.11 -5.68
C ALA A 17 10.94 -3.01 -5.00
N PHE A 18 10.15 -2.03 -5.42
CA PHE A 18 8.76 -1.87 -5.01
C PHE A 18 7.89 -2.85 -5.79
N SER A 19 7.11 -3.67 -5.08
CA SER A 19 6.22 -4.65 -5.71
C SER A 19 5.04 -5.00 -4.81
N HIS A 20 3.91 -5.34 -5.43
CA HIS A 20 2.77 -5.98 -4.75
C HIS A 20 2.92 -7.52 -4.70
N CYS A 21 3.97 -8.08 -5.30
CA CYS A 21 4.22 -9.51 -5.32
C CYS A 21 5.29 -9.88 -4.29
N ARG A 22 4.89 -10.61 -3.24
CA ARG A 22 5.80 -11.11 -2.19
C ARG A 22 7.01 -11.87 -2.73
N ASP A 23 6.83 -12.65 -3.80
CA ASP A 23 7.91 -13.42 -4.41
C ASP A 23 9.03 -12.53 -4.96
N VAL A 24 8.66 -11.39 -5.56
CA VAL A 24 9.62 -10.38 -6.04
C VAL A 24 10.34 -9.74 -4.87
N VAL A 25 9.60 -9.33 -3.83
CA VAL A 25 10.17 -8.73 -2.62
C VAL A 25 11.20 -9.66 -1.98
N ALA A 26 10.83 -10.90 -1.71
CA ALA A 26 11.72 -11.88 -1.10
C ALA A 26 12.91 -12.25 -2.00
N ALA A 27 12.68 -12.38 -3.32
CA ALA A 27 13.75 -12.70 -4.27
C ALA A 27 14.80 -11.58 -4.35
N VAL A 28 14.38 -10.32 -4.35
CA VAL A 28 15.30 -9.18 -4.38
C VAL A 28 16.07 -9.09 -3.07
N SER A 29 15.38 -9.14 -1.93
CA SER A 29 16.04 -9.07 -0.61
C SER A 29 17.07 -10.17 -0.41
N ARG A 30 16.77 -11.43 -0.76
CA ARG A 30 17.72 -12.54 -0.55
C ARG A 30 18.93 -12.52 -1.50
N ASN A 31 18.87 -11.77 -2.60
CA ASN A 31 19.94 -11.67 -3.60
C ASN A 31 20.68 -10.32 -3.59
N GLY A 32 20.69 -9.63 -2.44
CA GLY A 32 21.54 -8.46 -2.23
C GLY A 32 20.93 -7.11 -2.64
N GLY A 33 19.67 -7.09 -3.09
CA GLY A 33 18.89 -5.85 -3.18
C GLY A 33 17.99 -5.65 -1.95
N PHE A 34 17.04 -4.72 -2.04
CA PHE A 34 16.07 -4.43 -1.00
C PHE A 34 14.64 -4.49 -1.56
N GLY A 35 13.88 -5.53 -1.22
CA GLY A 35 12.47 -5.62 -1.59
C GLY A 35 11.60 -4.72 -0.72
N VAL A 36 10.57 -4.10 -1.30
CA VAL A 36 9.57 -3.30 -0.57
C VAL A 36 8.17 -3.75 -0.98
N LEU A 37 7.38 -4.24 -0.04
CA LEU A 37 5.99 -4.68 -0.29
C LEU A 37 5.04 -3.48 -0.29
N GLY A 38 4.33 -3.26 -1.40
CA GLY A 38 3.19 -2.33 -1.42
C GLY A 38 1.94 -2.99 -0.86
N ALA A 39 1.48 -2.55 0.31
CA ALA A 39 0.43 -3.23 1.08
C ALA A 39 -0.88 -2.44 1.23
N VAL A 40 -1.10 -1.42 0.39
CA VAL A 40 -2.29 -0.57 0.47
C VAL A 40 -3.61 -1.33 0.31
N GLU A 41 -3.64 -2.40 -0.47
CA GLU A 41 -4.86 -3.19 -0.73
C GLU A 41 -5.11 -4.27 0.33
N LEU A 42 -4.14 -4.52 1.21
CA LEU A 42 -4.23 -5.60 2.19
C LEU A 42 -5.00 -5.18 3.44
N THR A 43 -5.75 -6.12 4.00
CA THR A 43 -6.22 -6.07 5.40
C THR A 43 -5.07 -6.37 6.37
N PRO A 44 -5.19 -6.04 7.67
CA PRO A 44 -4.19 -6.41 8.67
C PRO A 44 -3.92 -7.92 8.73
N GLU A 45 -4.95 -8.74 8.56
CA GLU A 45 -4.84 -10.20 8.54
C GLU A 45 -4.08 -10.69 7.30
N GLU A 46 -4.38 -10.15 6.12
CA GLU A 46 -3.66 -10.46 4.89
C GLU A 46 -2.22 -9.97 4.93
N LEU A 47 -1.97 -8.77 5.48
CA LEU A 47 -0.63 -8.25 5.68
C LEU A 47 0.21 -9.21 6.52
N ARG A 48 -0.35 -9.77 7.59
CA ARG A 48 0.34 -10.75 8.43
C ARG A 48 0.75 -11.99 7.63
N VAL A 49 -0.16 -12.52 6.80
CA VAL A 49 0.12 -13.67 5.92
C VAL A 49 1.25 -13.36 4.95
N GLU A 50 1.24 -12.17 4.36
CA GLU A 50 2.26 -11.75 3.40
C GLU A 50 3.62 -11.53 4.07
N LEU A 51 3.66 -10.90 5.24
CA LEU A 51 4.89 -10.64 6.00
C LEU A 51 5.49 -11.93 6.58
N ASP A 52 4.68 -12.87 7.07
CA ASP A 52 5.12 -14.21 7.47
C ASP A 52 5.84 -14.91 6.32
N TRP A 53 5.24 -14.87 5.13
CA TRP A 53 5.83 -15.47 3.95
C TRP A 53 7.14 -14.76 3.57
N ILE A 54 7.17 -13.43 3.48
CA ILE A 54 8.37 -12.68 3.11
C ILE A 54 9.51 -12.96 4.09
N ALA A 55 9.26 -12.84 5.40
CA ALA A 55 10.28 -13.07 6.42
C ALA A 55 10.89 -14.48 6.34
N ALA A 56 10.08 -15.50 6.03
CA ALA A 56 10.55 -16.87 5.84
C ALA A 56 11.39 -17.06 4.55
N HIS A 57 11.26 -16.18 3.56
CA HIS A 57 11.85 -16.34 2.23
C HIS A 57 12.94 -15.32 1.88
N THR A 58 13.27 -14.39 2.78
CA THR A 58 14.39 -13.45 2.61
C THR A 58 15.74 -14.00 3.08
N ASN A 59 15.77 -15.18 3.73
CA ASN A 59 16.95 -15.73 4.40
C ASN A 59 17.53 -14.77 5.45
N GLY A 60 16.67 -14.05 6.18
CA GLY A 60 17.07 -13.07 7.18
C GLY A 60 17.57 -11.74 6.61
N ARG A 61 17.51 -11.54 5.28
CA ARG A 61 17.83 -10.26 4.66
C ARG A 61 16.71 -9.24 4.86
N PRO A 62 17.06 -7.94 4.97
CA PRO A 62 16.08 -6.91 5.26
C PRO A 62 15.15 -6.65 4.07
N PHE A 63 13.97 -6.15 4.39
CA PHE A 63 12.95 -5.73 3.43
C PHE A 63 12.16 -4.57 4.02
N GLY A 64 11.41 -3.89 3.16
CA GLY A 64 10.56 -2.76 3.54
C GLY A 64 9.08 -3.03 3.32
N LEU A 65 8.28 -2.11 3.84
CA LEU A 65 6.85 -2.06 3.69
C LEU A 65 6.46 -0.66 3.22
N ASP A 66 5.61 -0.58 2.20
CA ASP A 66 5.02 0.66 1.70
C ASP A 66 3.54 0.70 2.06
N LEU A 67 3.19 1.67 2.89
CA LEU A 67 1.84 1.93 3.38
C LEU A 67 1.39 3.32 2.94
N ILE A 68 0.07 3.48 2.85
CA ILE A 68 -0.55 4.77 2.62
C ILE A 68 -1.15 5.27 3.93
N VAL A 69 -0.49 6.26 4.53
CA VAL A 69 -0.95 6.88 5.77
C VAL A 69 -1.30 8.34 5.50
N PRO A 70 -2.59 8.72 5.49
CA PRO A 70 -2.97 10.09 5.19
C PRO A 70 -2.58 11.04 6.34
N ASN A 71 -2.13 12.24 5.98
CA ASN A 71 -1.81 13.30 6.95
C ASN A 71 -3.03 13.83 7.71
N ALA A 72 -4.21 13.74 7.09
CA ALA A 72 -5.48 14.08 7.71
C ALA A 72 -6.40 12.88 7.53
N ALA A 73 -7.06 12.46 8.61
CA ALA A 73 -8.15 11.52 8.50
C ALA A 73 -9.37 12.26 7.91
N ILE A 74 -9.43 12.31 6.58
CA ILE A 74 -10.62 12.78 5.87
C ILE A 74 -11.73 11.78 6.21
N GLY A 75 -12.85 12.26 6.77
CA GLY A 75 -13.99 11.41 7.13
C GLY A 75 -13.99 10.86 8.57
N LYS A 76 -13.20 11.45 9.50
CA LYS A 76 -13.15 10.98 10.90
C LYS A 76 -14.50 11.03 11.66
N ASP A 77 -15.51 11.74 11.15
CA ASP A 77 -16.79 11.98 11.83
C ASP A 77 -18.05 11.56 11.04
N GLU A 78 -17.95 11.12 9.78
CA GLU A 78 -19.12 10.70 9.01
C GLU A 78 -18.86 9.33 8.39
N SER A 79 -19.59 8.31 8.86
CA SER A 79 -19.65 7.01 8.19
C SER A 79 -20.46 7.16 6.89
N ILE A 80 -19.82 7.73 5.86
CA ILE A 80 -20.38 7.76 4.51
C ILE A 80 -20.43 6.31 4.03
N SER A 81 -21.60 5.84 3.61
CA SER A 81 -21.72 4.48 3.08
C SER A 81 -21.00 4.35 1.74
N ASP A 82 -20.58 3.15 1.38
CA ASP A 82 -20.01 2.80 0.06
C ASP A 82 -20.85 3.35 -1.09
N THR A 83 -22.17 3.15 -1.00
CA THR A 83 -23.14 3.65 -1.96
C THR A 83 -23.13 5.19 -2.03
N ASP A 84 -23.08 5.86 -0.88
CA ASP A 84 -23.05 7.32 -0.84
C ASP A 84 -21.74 7.85 -1.43
N LEU A 85 -20.60 7.20 -1.16
CA LEU A 85 -19.30 7.55 -1.73
C LEU A 85 -19.30 7.46 -3.27
N VAL A 86 -19.83 6.35 -3.82
CA VAL A 86 -19.94 6.19 -5.28
C VAL A 86 -20.87 7.25 -5.87
N ASN A 87 -21.99 7.54 -5.20
CA ASN A 87 -22.94 8.57 -5.63
C ASN A 87 -22.41 10.01 -5.51
N MET A 88 -21.26 10.24 -4.87
CA MET A 88 -20.61 11.55 -4.89
C MET A 88 -19.98 11.87 -6.25
N VAL A 89 -19.74 10.87 -7.10
CA VAL A 89 -19.26 11.06 -8.47
C VAL A 89 -20.45 11.48 -9.35
N PRO A 90 -20.45 12.67 -9.98
CA PRO A 90 -21.59 13.09 -10.79
C PRO A 90 -21.74 12.23 -12.05
N ASP A 91 -22.98 11.91 -12.42
CA ASP A 91 -23.32 11.07 -13.59
C ASP A 91 -22.62 11.52 -14.87
N GLY A 92 -22.48 12.83 -15.11
CA GLY A 92 -21.78 13.33 -16.30
C GLY A 92 -20.30 12.94 -16.39
N HIS A 93 -19.62 12.69 -15.26
CA HIS A 93 -18.25 12.16 -15.26
C HIS A 93 -18.22 10.67 -15.60
N ILE A 94 -19.22 9.92 -15.12
CA ILE A 94 -19.43 8.50 -15.40
C ILE A 94 -19.66 8.32 -16.90
N GLU A 95 -20.66 9.03 -17.44
CA GLU A 95 -21.01 9.01 -18.86
C GLU A 95 -19.84 9.42 -19.74
N PHE A 96 -19.05 10.43 -19.34
CA PHE A 96 -17.88 10.85 -20.08
C PHE A 96 -16.82 9.73 -20.16
N ALA A 97 -16.50 9.08 -19.05
CA ALA A 97 -15.53 7.98 -19.02
C ALA A 97 -16.00 6.79 -19.87
N ASP A 98 -17.28 6.42 -19.73
CA ASP A 98 -17.88 5.32 -20.49
C ASP A 98 -17.85 5.64 -22.00
N SER A 99 -18.16 6.89 -22.39
CA SER A 99 -18.13 7.31 -23.79
C SER A 99 -16.75 7.19 -24.45
N ILE A 100 -15.66 7.37 -23.69
CA ILE A 100 -14.29 7.19 -24.20
C ILE A 100 -14.06 5.72 -24.54
N LEU A 101 -14.42 4.81 -23.65
CA LEU A 101 -14.24 3.37 -23.82
C LEU A 101 -15.12 2.82 -24.95
N GLU A 102 -16.39 3.22 -24.97
CA GLU A 102 -17.35 2.86 -26.02
C GLU A 102 -16.90 3.35 -27.40
N SER A 103 -16.30 4.56 -27.47
CA SER A 103 -15.76 5.09 -28.74
C SER A 103 -14.64 4.22 -29.32
N GLN A 104 -14.00 3.39 -28.49
CA GLN A 104 -12.97 2.42 -28.88
C GLN A 104 -13.52 0.99 -29.00
N GLY A 105 -14.82 0.79 -28.84
CA GLY A 105 -15.48 -0.52 -28.91
C GLY A 105 -15.23 -1.41 -27.69
N ILE A 106 -14.91 -0.80 -26.54
CA ILE A 106 -14.74 -1.50 -25.26
C ILE A 106 -16.08 -1.50 -24.54
N ASP A 107 -16.52 -2.68 -24.05
CA ASP A 107 -17.74 -2.83 -23.26
C ASP A 107 -17.55 -2.19 -21.87
N THR A 108 -18.57 -1.47 -21.41
CA THR A 108 -18.59 -0.70 -20.16
C THR A 108 -19.57 -1.27 -19.13
N SER A 109 -20.30 -2.32 -19.49
CA SER A 109 -21.41 -2.84 -18.68
C SER A 109 -21.00 -3.42 -17.32
N ASP A 110 -19.73 -3.77 -17.13
CA ASP A 110 -19.14 -4.29 -15.89
C ASP A 110 -18.47 -3.22 -15.01
N LEU A 111 -18.20 -2.01 -15.54
CA LEU A 111 -17.48 -0.96 -14.82
C LEU A 111 -18.19 -0.49 -13.54
N ALA A 112 -19.52 -0.61 -13.48
CA ALA A 112 -20.28 -0.30 -12.27
C ALA A 112 -19.96 -1.25 -11.11
N ALA A 113 -19.65 -2.52 -11.40
CA ALA A 113 -19.23 -3.50 -10.39
C ALA A 113 -17.79 -3.21 -9.92
N ASP A 114 -16.90 -2.87 -10.84
CA ASP A 114 -15.50 -2.54 -10.54
C ASP A 114 -15.35 -1.31 -9.64
N ARG A 115 -16.22 -0.29 -9.81
CA ARG A 115 -16.22 0.89 -8.94
C ARG A 115 -16.49 0.57 -7.46
N ASN A 116 -17.21 -0.51 -7.17
CA ASN A 116 -17.41 -0.97 -5.79
C ASN A 116 -16.17 -1.69 -5.25
N TYR A 117 -15.39 -2.36 -6.10
CA TYR A 117 -14.14 -3.01 -5.72
C TYR A 117 -13.06 -1.98 -5.30
N ASP A 118 -12.98 -0.87 -6.02
CA ASP A 118 -12.06 0.26 -5.74
C ASP A 118 -12.31 0.92 -4.37
N LEU A 119 -13.46 0.68 -3.75
CA LEU A 119 -13.72 1.13 -2.39
C LEU A 119 -12.78 0.47 -1.38
N THR A 120 -12.23 -0.72 -1.65
CA THR A 120 -11.27 -1.39 -0.77
C THR A 120 -10.03 -0.52 -0.53
N PHE A 121 -9.50 0.09 -1.61
CA PHE A 121 -8.42 1.07 -1.52
C PHE A 121 -8.83 2.26 -0.64
N THR A 122 -10.03 2.80 -0.86
CA THR A 122 -10.58 3.93 -0.09
C THR A 122 -10.70 3.59 1.40
N HIS A 123 -11.13 2.38 1.75
CA HIS A 123 -11.23 1.94 3.14
C HIS A 123 -9.86 1.76 3.80
N ASN A 124 -8.86 1.30 3.06
CA ASN A 124 -7.53 1.04 3.62
C ASN A 124 -6.73 2.33 3.87
N ILE A 125 -7.04 3.40 3.16
CA ILE A 125 -6.48 4.73 3.42
C ILE A 125 -7.26 5.51 4.49
N GLN A 126 -8.38 4.99 5.03
CA GLN A 126 -9.07 5.61 6.16
C GLN A 126 -8.28 5.34 7.46
N GLY A 127 -8.07 6.40 8.26
CA GLY A 127 -7.08 6.41 9.34
C GLY A 127 -7.24 5.37 10.46
N GLN A 128 -8.38 4.68 10.59
CA GLN A 128 -8.52 3.58 11.56
C GLN A 128 -7.78 2.31 11.13
N LYS A 129 -7.85 1.94 9.84
CA LYS A 129 -7.14 0.76 9.34
C LYS A 129 -5.62 0.96 9.34
N THR A 130 -5.16 2.19 9.14
CA THR A 130 -3.72 2.45 9.07
C THR A 130 -2.97 2.16 10.36
N ASN A 131 -3.56 2.43 11.53
CA ASN A 131 -2.93 2.10 12.81
C ASN A 131 -2.79 0.58 12.99
N ALA A 132 -3.82 -0.19 12.62
CA ALA A 132 -3.75 -1.65 12.67
C ALA A 132 -2.67 -2.21 11.73
N MET A 133 -2.49 -1.62 10.54
CA MET A 133 -1.40 -2.00 9.62
C MET A 133 -0.01 -1.73 10.22
N LEU A 134 0.16 -0.60 10.92
CA LEU A 134 1.40 -0.31 11.65
C LEU A 134 1.63 -1.28 12.80
N GLU A 135 0.58 -1.63 13.56
CA GLU A 135 0.67 -2.63 14.64
C GLU A 135 1.14 -3.99 14.12
N VAL A 136 0.58 -4.46 12.99
CA VAL A 136 1.06 -5.67 12.32
C VAL A 136 2.51 -5.51 11.89
N ALA A 137 2.88 -4.41 11.25
CA ALA A 137 4.24 -4.17 10.79
C ALA A 137 5.28 -4.20 11.92
N ALA A 138 4.92 -3.78 13.14
CA ALA A 138 5.78 -3.82 14.33
C ALA A 138 6.15 -5.24 14.77
N GLU A 139 5.37 -6.25 14.38
CA GLU A 139 5.64 -7.66 14.69
C GLU A 139 6.75 -8.26 13.83
N TYR A 140 7.18 -7.54 12.77
CA TYR A 140 8.11 -8.03 11.75
C TYR A 140 9.38 -7.17 11.65
N PRO A 141 10.49 -7.74 11.13
CA PRO A 141 11.75 -7.01 10.94
C PRO A 141 11.71 -6.10 9.70
N VAL A 142 10.72 -5.22 9.61
CA VAL A 142 10.59 -4.21 8.55
C VAL A 142 11.68 -3.16 8.76
N ALA A 143 12.65 -3.10 7.85
CA ALA A 143 13.81 -2.21 7.95
C ALA A 143 13.55 -0.81 7.37
N LEU A 144 12.52 -0.66 6.54
CA LEU A 144 12.11 0.60 5.94
C LEU A 144 10.59 0.66 5.82
N LEU A 145 10.00 1.71 6.37
CA LEU A 145 8.60 2.05 6.16
C LEU A 145 8.50 3.22 5.17
N VAL A 146 7.78 3.03 4.08
CA VAL A 146 7.54 4.03 3.04
C VAL A 146 6.11 4.57 3.18
N ASN A 147 5.96 5.88 2.98
CA ASN A 147 4.66 6.53 2.89
C ASN A 147 4.48 7.10 1.48
N ALA A 148 3.57 6.54 0.69
CA ALA A 148 3.34 6.98 -0.68
C ALA A 148 2.67 8.37 -0.81
N LEU A 149 2.28 9.00 0.31
CA LEU A 149 1.62 10.32 0.35
C LEU A 149 2.54 11.48 0.74
N GLY A 150 3.86 11.30 0.61
CA GLY A 150 4.84 12.33 0.94
C GLY A 150 5.20 12.32 2.43
N VAL A 151 5.20 13.50 3.08
CA VAL A 151 5.67 13.64 4.46
C VAL A 151 4.88 12.68 5.37
N PRO A 152 5.56 11.72 6.04
CA PRO A 152 4.90 10.81 6.96
C PRO A 152 4.20 11.58 8.09
N PRO A 153 2.99 11.18 8.51
CA PRO A 153 2.35 11.77 9.68
C PRO A 153 3.11 11.42 10.99
N PRO A 154 2.87 12.18 12.07
CA PRO A 154 3.60 12.01 13.34
C PRO A 154 3.58 10.59 13.91
N ASN A 155 2.47 9.86 13.78
CA ASN A 155 2.35 8.48 14.26
C ASN A 155 3.33 7.51 13.56
N MET A 156 3.65 7.73 12.27
CA MET A 156 4.66 6.93 11.58
C MET A 156 6.07 7.22 12.10
N PHE A 157 6.35 8.47 12.49
CA PHE A 157 7.63 8.82 13.11
C PHE A 157 7.77 8.24 14.52
N GLU A 158 6.68 8.16 15.28
CA GLU A 158 6.67 7.48 16.58
C GLU A 158 6.88 5.97 16.41
N PHE A 159 6.27 5.37 15.39
CA PHE A 159 6.46 3.96 15.05
C PHE A 159 7.90 3.62 14.65
N ALA A 160 8.54 4.48 13.85
CA ALA A 160 9.88 4.21 13.29
C ALA A 160 11.06 4.50 14.24
N ARG A 161 10.79 4.83 15.52
CA ARG A 161 11.80 5.13 16.55
C ARG A 161 12.08 3.93 17.43
#